data_AF-A0AAP3A8J7-F1
#
_entry.id   AF-A0AAP3A8J7-F1
#
_cell.length_a   1.000
_cell.length_b   1.000
_cell.length_c   1.000
_cell.angle_alpha   90.00
_cell.angle_beta   90.00
_cell.angle_gamma   90.00
#
_symmetry.space_group_name_H-M   'P 1'
#
loop_
_entity.id
_entity.type
_entity.pdbx_description
1 polymer ?
#
loop_
_entity_poly.entity_id
_entity_poly.type
_entity_poly.pdbx_seq_one_letter_code
_entity_poly.pdbx_strand_id
1 'polypeptide(L)'
;DPRWGRASEGFGEDTYLTTMMGQAMVESMQGKSPADRYSVMTSVKHFAAYGAVEGGKEYNTVDMSPQRLFNDYMPPYKAGL
;
A
#
# COMPACT_ATOMS: atom_id res chain seq x y z
N ASP A 1 1.35 5.20 -12.07
CA ASP A 1 1.14 6.13 -13.19
C ASP A 1 1.28 7.56 -12.67
N PRO A 2 2.22 8.37 -13.17
CA PRO A 2 2.48 9.72 -12.63
C PRO A 2 1.31 10.70 -12.82
N ARG A 3 0.33 10.39 -13.70
CA ARG A 3 -0.88 11.22 -13.86
C ARG A 3 -1.86 11.06 -12.69
N TRP A 4 -1.74 9.96 -11.93
CA TRP A 4 -2.64 9.67 -10.82
C TRP A 4 -2.30 10.54 -9.60
N GLY A 5 -3.22 11.42 -9.23
CA GLY A 5 -3.01 12.43 -8.17
C GLY A 5 -2.69 11.86 -6.79
N ARG A 6 -2.99 10.58 -6.53
CA ARG A 6 -2.72 9.91 -5.25
C ARG A 6 -1.37 9.21 -5.20
N ALA A 7 -0.56 9.31 -6.25
CA ALA A 7 0.81 8.79 -6.25
C ALA A 7 1.66 9.39 -5.11
N SER A 8 1.34 10.60 -4.65
CA SER A 8 1.99 11.26 -3.50
C SER A 8 1.71 10.60 -2.14
N GLU A 9 0.69 9.74 -2.04
CA GLU A 9 0.32 9.07 -0.78
C GLU A 9 1.12 7.77 -0.55
N GLY A 10 1.80 7.26 -1.58
CA GLY A 10 2.54 6.01 -1.54
C GLY A 10 4.06 6.20 -1.48
N PHE A 11 4.78 5.08 -1.63
CA PHE A 11 6.25 5.04 -1.56
C PHE A 11 6.93 4.83 -2.92
N GLY A 12 6.23 5.13 -4.01
CA GLY A 12 6.74 4.99 -5.38
C GLY A 12 6.29 3.69 -6.05
N GLU A 13 7.12 3.19 -6.97
CA GLU A 13 6.76 2.09 -7.90
C GLU A 13 7.41 0.75 -7.56
N ASP A 14 8.42 0.73 -6.69
CA ASP A 14 9.14 -0.50 -6.36
C ASP A 14 8.42 -1.30 -5.28
N THR A 15 8.16 -2.57 -5.58
CA THR A 15 7.44 -3.50 -4.70
C THR A 15 8.20 -3.73 -3.40
N TYR A 16 9.52 -3.94 -3.47
CA TYR A 16 10.33 -4.27 -2.30
C TYR A 16 10.40 -3.09 -1.33
N LEU A 17 10.74 -1.90 -1.84
CA LEU A 17 10.79 -0.66 -1.05
C LEU A 17 9.44 -0.34 -0.42
N THR A 18 8.35 -0.39 -1.20
CA THR A 18 7.00 -0.11 -0.68
C THR A 18 6.60 -1.10 0.41
N THR A 19 7.00 -2.37 0.27
CA THR A 19 6.77 -3.41 1.29
C THR A 19 7.50 -3.08 2.59
N MET A 20 8.80 -2.76 2.51
CA MET A 20 9.61 -2.43 3.69
C MET A 20 9.11 -1.15 4.39
N MET A 21 8.76 -0.13 3.62
CA MET A 21 8.25 1.14 4.16
C MET A 21 6.87 0.98 4.81
N GLY A 22 5.97 0.23 4.17
CA GLY A 22 4.64 -0.07 4.71
C GLY A 22 4.72 -0.84 6.04
N GLN A 23 5.56 -1.89 6.10
CA GLN A 23 5.80 -2.65 7.32
C GLN A 23 6.36 -1.75 8.43
N ALA A 24 7.38 -0.94 8.14
CA ALA A 24 7.97 -0.03 9.12
C ALA A 24 6.95 1.00 9.64
N MET A 25 6.04 1.49 8.79
CA MET A 25 4.97 2.40 9.21
C MET A 25 3.99 1.72 10.17
N VAL A 26 3.55 0.50 9.87
CA VAL A 26 2.66 -0.28 10.75
C VAL A 26 3.32 -0.57 12.09
N GLU A 27 4.54 -1.12 12.08
CA GLU A 27 5.27 -1.48 13.31
C GLU A 27 5.55 -0.25 14.19
N SER A 28 5.95 0.86 13.59
CA SER A 28 6.26 2.09 14.34
C SER A 28 5.03 2.74 14.97
N MET A 29 3.89 2.73 14.28
CA MET A 29 2.66 3.35 14.78
C MET A 29 1.94 2.47 15.82
N GLN A 30 1.97 1.14 15.64
CA GLN A 30 1.31 0.21 16.57
C GLN A 30 2.15 -0.14 17.79
N GLY A 31 3.47 0.07 17.74
CA GLY A 31 4.37 -0.20 18.85
C GLY A 31 4.36 -1.67 19.29
N LYS A 32 4.62 -1.92 20.58
CA LYS A 32 4.73 -3.29 21.13
C LYS A 32 3.41 -3.81 21.68
N SER A 33 2.49 -2.92 22.07
CA SER A 33 1.21 -3.27 22.65
C SER A 33 0.12 -2.29 22.20
N PRO A 34 -1.09 -2.77 21.83
CA PRO A 34 -2.21 -1.89 21.53
C PRO A 34 -2.74 -1.13 22.76
N ALA A 35 -2.33 -1.50 23.97
CA ALA A 35 -2.67 -0.79 25.20
C ALA A 35 -1.67 0.33 25.54
N ASP A 36 -0.55 0.43 24.81
CA ASP A 36 0.44 1.48 25.07
C ASP A 36 -0.16 2.86 24.71
N ARG A 37 0.02 3.83 25.60
CA ARG A 37 -0.55 5.19 25.47
C ARG A 37 -0.13 5.95 24.21
N TYR A 38 0.93 5.48 23.55
CA TYR A 38 1.52 6.09 22.35
C TYR A 38 1.24 5.28 21.08
N SER A 39 0.64 4.09 21.21
CA SER A 39 0.31 3.24 20.08
C SER A 39 -1.03 3.65 19.48
N VAL A 40 -1.11 3.60 18.15
CA VAL A 40 -2.35 3.81 17.40
C VAL A 40 -2.59 2.63 16.48
N MET A 41 -3.84 2.20 16.38
CA MET A 41 -4.22 1.18 15.40
C MET A 41 -4.02 1.73 13.99
N THR A 42 -3.43 0.92 13.12
CA THR A 42 -3.26 1.27 11.70
C THR A 42 -4.30 0.57 10.83
N SER A 43 -4.62 1.20 9.70
CA SER A 43 -5.49 0.63 8.68
C SER A 43 -4.79 0.75 7.33
N VAL A 44 -4.26 -0.38 6.86
CA VAL A 44 -3.57 -0.46 5.57
C VAL A 44 -4.57 -0.27 4.44
N LYS A 45 -4.24 0.61 3.50
CA LYS A 45 -5.12 1.01 2.39
C LYS A 45 -4.30 1.23 1.11
N HIS A 46 -4.91 1.24 -0.07
CA HIS A 46 -6.30 0.91 -0.38
C HIS A 46 -6.30 -0.50 -0.97
N PHE A 47 -6.86 -1.46 -0.25
CA PHE A 47 -6.86 -2.86 -0.67
C PHE A 47 -7.86 -3.06 -1.84
N ALA A 48 -7.44 -3.37 -3.08
CA ALA A 48 -6.07 -3.56 -3.55
C ALA A 48 -5.85 -3.00 -4.96
N ALA A 49 -4.58 -2.94 -5.39
CA ALA A 49 -4.13 -2.52 -6.72
C ALA A 49 -4.60 -1.11 -7.16
N TYR A 50 -4.98 -0.26 -6.20
CA TYR A 50 -5.67 1.00 -6.51
C TYR A 50 -4.84 1.97 -7.35
N GLY A 51 -3.50 1.93 -7.24
CA GLY A 51 -2.62 2.77 -8.07
C GLY A 51 -2.51 2.36 -9.55
N ALA A 52 -3.17 1.29 -9.97
CA ALA A 52 -3.16 0.80 -11.34
C ALA A 52 -4.35 1.30 -12.19
N VAL A 53 -5.03 2.37 -11.76
CA VAL A 53 -6.16 2.96 -12.49
C VAL A 53 -5.79 3.32 -13.93
N GLU A 54 -6.63 2.91 -14.87
CA GLU A 54 -6.42 3.16 -16.29
C GLU A 54 -6.39 4.67 -16.59
N GLY A 55 -5.40 5.08 -17.38
CA GLY A 55 -5.19 6.50 -17.73
C GLY A 55 -4.75 7.39 -16.56
N GLY A 56 -4.45 6.82 -15.39
CA GLY A 56 -4.15 7.59 -14.17
C GLY A 56 -5.35 8.37 -13.63
N LYS A 57 -6.57 8.04 -14.06
CA LYS A 57 -7.79 8.73 -13.64
C LYS A 57 -8.29 8.13 -12.33
N GLU A 58 -8.40 8.95 -11.29
CA GLU A 58 -8.94 8.54 -9.99
C GLU A 58 -10.28 7.81 -10.16
N TYR A 59 -10.46 6.71 -9.41
CA TYR A 59 -11.62 5.80 -9.45
C TYR A 59 -11.86 5.02 -10.75
N ASN A 60 -10.96 5.08 -11.73
CA ASN A 60 -11.15 4.37 -13.00
C ASN A 60 -10.89 2.85 -12.88
N THR A 61 -11.14 2.13 -13.98
CA THR A 61 -10.91 0.68 -14.09
C THR A 61 -9.49 0.28 -13.72
N VAL A 62 -9.36 -0.86 -13.04
CA VAL A 62 -8.11 -1.60 -12.85
C VAL A 62 -8.28 -2.99 -13.42
N ASP A 63 -7.36 -3.42 -14.28
CA ASP A 63 -7.31 -4.77 -14.83
C ASP A 63 -5.85 -5.24 -14.91
N MET A 64 -5.59 -6.49 -14.52
CA MET A 64 -4.28 -7.13 -14.64
C MET A 64 -4.37 -8.64 -14.45
N SER A 65 -3.33 -9.36 -14.89
CA SER A 65 -3.21 -10.79 -14.63
C SER A 65 -3.01 -11.08 -13.13
N PRO A 66 -3.47 -12.24 -12.62
CA PRO A 66 -3.20 -12.65 -11.26
C PRO A 66 -1.71 -12.70 -10.93
N GLN A 67 -0.87 -13.11 -11.88
CA GLN A 67 0.58 -13.16 -11.69
C GLN A 67 1.16 -11.77 -11.37
N ARG A 68 0.75 -10.75 -12.12
CA ARG A 68 1.16 -9.36 -11.87
C ARG A 68 0.63 -8.86 -10.53
N LEU A 69 -0.64 -9.13 -10.24
CA LEU A 69 -1.25 -8.76 -8.96
C LEU A 69 -0.43 -9.32 -7.78
N PHE A 70 -0.10 -10.61 -7.80
CA PHE A 70 0.58 -11.26 -6.68
C PHE A 70 2.08 -10.95 -6.58
N ASN A 71 2.76 -10.72 -7.71
CA ASN A 71 4.19 -10.39 -7.69
C ASN A 71 4.46 -8.91 -7.39
N ASP A 72 3.63 -8.00 -7.91
CA ASP A 72 3.96 -6.58 -7.93
C ASP A 72 3.09 -5.75 -6.97
N TYR A 73 1.80 -6.06 -6.86
CA TYR A 73 0.85 -5.19 -6.13
C TYR A 73 0.47 -5.71 -4.75
N MET A 74 0.38 -7.02 -4.55
CA MET A 74 -0.05 -7.62 -3.28
C MET A 74 0.99 -7.59 -2.13
N PRO A 75 2.32 -7.68 -2.37
CA PRO A 75 3.28 -7.81 -1.29
C PRO A 75 3.22 -6.71 -0.21
N PRO A 76 3.05 -5.41 -0.53
CA PRO A 76 2.94 -4.37 0.49
C PRO A 76 1.74 -4.54 1.42
N TYR A 77 0.59 -4.99 0.89
CA TYR A 77 -0.59 -5.25 1.72
C TYR A 77 -0.37 -6.43 2.66
N LYS A 78 0.27 -7.50 2.16
CA LYS A 78 0.57 -8.69 2.96
C LYS A 78 1.54 -8.39 4.10
N ALA A 79 2.48 -7.47 3.92
CA ALA A 79 3.43 -7.08 4.97
C ALA A 79 2.83 -6.17 6.05
N GLY A 80 1.67 -5.57 5.78
CA GLY A 80 0.93 -4.77 6.76
C GLY A 80 -0.16 -5.53 7.52
N LEU A 81 -0.26 -6.85 7.35
CA LEU A 81 -1.11 -7.76 8.14
C LEU A 81 -0.35 -8.23 9.39
#